data_AF-A3BHY8-F1
#
_entry.id   AF-A3BHY8-F1
#
_cell.length_a   1.000
_cell.length_b   1.000
_cell.length_c   1.000
_cell.angle_alpha   90.00
_cell.angle_beta   90.00
_cell.angle_gamma   90.00
#
_symmetry.space_group_name_H-M   'P 1'
#
loop_
_entity.id
_entity.type
_entity.pdbx_description
1 polymer ?
#
loop_
_entity_poly.entity_id
_entity_poly.type
_entity_poly.pdbx_seq_one_letter_code
_entity_poly.pdbx_strand_id
1 'polypeptide(L)'
;MDVSLAAHAAPALRRLEVSTDADDPAASTAALRLAAPRVAGELSFCIWPRWDDAPEEDDGPAPVRRPGVVKLPCFEKATELWLILGLLGVSLPKSGVFAQLTALAFRDVRFTGRCDLGAVVSSKRCPVLQKLQVHDSQDLYNLTIFSESLLHIELSDLHGGMGRLMIVAPLLRVLDVRHCFYWRTYRSHSLVRDQPYAAVFTPALEDLIWVDAYDPTTVQFGGVKRLRKLVTQLQCMDSLAALIT
;
A
#
# COMPACT_ATOMS: atom_id res chain seq x y z
N MET A 1 -11.15 42.03 31.43
CA MET A 1 -12.39 41.46 30.89
C MET A 1 -12.00 40.91 29.52
N ASP A 2 -11.87 39.64 29.24
CA ASP A 2 -12.21 38.44 30.00
C ASP A 2 -11.20 37.34 29.63
N VAL A 3 -10.84 36.54 30.62
CA VAL A 3 -9.98 35.36 30.48
C VAL A 3 -10.86 34.22 29.99
N SER A 4 -10.29 33.25 29.26
CA SER A 4 -10.93 31.96 28.95
C SER A 4 -11.91 31.93 27.77
N LEU A 5 -11.39 32.10 26.56
CA LEU A 5 -11.58 31.01 25.59
C LEU A 5 -10.47 30.00 25.88
N ALA A 6 -10.64 29.22 26.95
CA ALA A 6 -9.97 27.95 27.04
C ALA A 6 -10.27 27.26 25.70
N ALA A 7 -9.23 27.16 24.87
CA ALA A 7 -9.21 26.28 23.73
C ALA A 7 -9.80 24.97 24.24
N HIS A 8 -11.03 24.68 23.83
CA HIS A 8 -11.56 23.34 23.93
C HIS A 8 -10.72 22.57 22.94
N ALA A 9 -9.52 22.17 23.37
CA ALA A 9 -8.63 21.30 22.65
C ALA A 9 -9.44 20.03 22.46
N ALA A 10 -10.06 19.93 21.28
CA ALA A 10 -10.95 18.84 20.97
C ALA A 10 -10.22 17.53 21.31
N PRO A 11 -10.88 16.59 21.99
CA PRO A 11 -10.20 15.44 22.57
C PRO A 11 -9.42 14.68 21.49
N ALA A 12 -8.25 14.19 21.88
CA ALA A 12 -7.48 13.26 21.05
C ALA A 12 -8.29 11.97 20.91
N LEU A 13 -8.63 11.63 19.67
CA LEU A 13 -9.42 10.45 19.32
C LEU A 13 -8.50 9.23 19.28
N ARG A 14 -8.81 8.22 20.09
CA ARG A 14 -8.14 6.91 20.01
C ARG A 14 -8.54 6.12 18.78
N ARG A 15 -9.78 6.33 18.31
CA ARG A 15 -10.29 5.74 17.08
C ARG A 15 -11.20 6.75 16.41
N LEU A 16 -11.07 6.89 15.10
CA LEU A 16 -11.99 7.63 14.25
C LEU A 16 -12.33 6.75 13.05
N GLU A 17 -13.62 6.53 12.84
CA GLU A 17 -14.13 5.84 11.66
C GLU A 17 -14.98 6.81 10.86
N VAL A 18 -14.71 6.90 9.56
CA VAL A 18 -15.44 7.74 8.63
C VAL A 18 -15.80 6.87 7.44
N SER A 19 -17.10 6.69 7.22
CA SER A 19 -17.63 6.02 6.03
C SER A 19 -18.47 7.02 5.25
N THR A 20 -18.27 7.07 3.93
CA THR A 20 -18.98 7.99 3.06
C THR A 20 -19.22 7.38 1.69
N ASP A 21 -20.37 7.69 1.11
CA ASP A 21 -20.67 7.43 -0.30
C ASP A 21 -20.27 8.63 -1.18
N ALA A 22 -19.55 9.60 -0.61
CA ALA A 22 -19.27 10.88 -1.25
C ALA A 22 -18.23 10.75 -2.37
N ASP A 23 -18.65 11.08 -3.58
CA ASP A 23 -17.82 11.21 -4.77
C ASP A 23 -17.06 12.55 -4.83
N ASP A 24 -16.90 13.26 -3.70
CA ASP A 24 -16.13 14.51 -3.64
C ASP A 24 -14.76 14.31 -2.96
N PRO A 25 -13.67 14.21 -3.74
CA PRO A 25 -12.32 14.15 -3.21
C PRO A 25 -11.90 15.40 -2.42
N ALA A 26 -12.51 16.55 -2.68
CA ALA A 26 -12.21 17.79 -1.94
C ALA A 26 -12.78 17.74 -0.53
N ALA A 27 -14.05 17.33 -0.37
CA ALA A 27 -14.65 17.06 0.93
C ALA A 27 -13.87 15.98 1.71
N SER A 28 -13.51 14.87 1.05
CA SER A 28 -12.71 13.81 1.68
C SER A 28 -11.34 14.32 2.15
N THR A 29 -10.67 15.14 1.33
CA THR A 29 -9.42 15.80 1.71
C THR A 29 -9.61 16.72 2.91
N ALA A 30 -10.69 17.50 2.94
CA ALA A 30 -10.99 18.40 4.05
C ALA A 30 -11.25 17.64 5.35
N ALA A 31 -12.01 16.54 5.29
CA ALA A 31 -12.27 15.67 6.44
C ALA A 31 -10.98 15.06 7.00
N LEU A 32 -10.11 14.51 6.14
CA LEU A 32 -8.81 13.98 6.55
C LEU A 32 -7.92 15.05 7.21
N ARG A 33 -7.92 16.29 6.69
CA ARG A 33 -7.17 17.40 7.29
C ARG A 33 -7.68 17.78 8.68
N LEU A 34 -9.00 17.75 8.90
CA LEU A 34 -9.61 17.99 10.20
C LEU A 34 -9.31 16.84 11.19
N ALA A 35 -9.24 15.61 10.69
CA ALA A 35 -8.92 14.43 11.48
C ALA A 35 -7.45 14.37 11.92
N ALA A 36 -6.52 14.78 11.04
CA ALA A 36 -5.07 14.63 11.25
C ALA A 36 -4.53 15.10 12.61
N PRO A 37 -4.86 16.31 13.12
CA PRO A 37 -4.35 16.73 14.43
C PRO A 37 -5.04 16.05 15.61
N ARG A 38 -6.17 15.37 15.39
CA ARG A 38 -7.05 14.83 16.44
C ARG A 38 -6.86 13.33 16.66
N VAL A 39 -6.50 12.56 15.64
CA VAL A 39 -6.34 11.11 15.78
C VAL A 39 -4.99 10.79 16.43
N ALA A 40 -5.04 10.08 17.56
CA ALA A 40 -3.88 9.59 18.30
C ALA A 40 -3.82 8.05 18.39
N GLY A 41 -4.72 7.37 17.69
CA GLY A 41 -4.71 5.91 17.53
C GLY A 41 -5.08 5.55 16.11
N GLU A 42 -6.20 4.88 15.92
CA GLU A 42 -6.64 4.35 14.63
C GLU A 42 -7.51 5.36 13.84
N LEU A 43 -7.24 5.49 12.55
CA LEU A 43 -8.16 6.07 11.58
C LEU A 43 -8.58 5.00 10.58
N SER A 44 -9.89 4.84 10.41
CA SER A 44 -10.49 4.11 9.31
C SER A 44 -11.30 5.08 8.46
N PHE A 45 -10.91 5.25 7.19
CA PHE A 45 -11.55 6.16 6.26
C PHE A 45 -11.96 5.41 5.00
N CYS A 46 -13.26 5.23 4.83
CA CYS A 46 -13.84 4.39 3.79
C CYS A 46 -14.75 5.21 2.86
N ILE A 47 -14.40 5.21 1.59
CA ILE A 47 -15.23 5.70 0.50
C ILE A 47 -15.73 4.47 -0.23
N TRP A 48 -16.99 4.13 -0.03
CA TRP A 48 -17.58 2.95 -0.67
C TRP A 48 -18.06 3.30 -2.07
N PRO A 49 -17.76 2.48 -3.08
CA PRO A 49 -18.39 2.66 -4.38
C PRO A 49 -19.90 2.46 -4.23
N ARG A 50 -20.69 3.33 -4.87
CA ARG A 50 -22.12 3.07 -5.03
C ARG A 50 -22.29 1.72 -5.74
N TRP A 51 -23.07 0.84 -5.13
CA TRP A 51 -23.32 -0.53 -5.57
C TRP A 51 -23.79 -0.62 -7.04
N ASP A 52 -24.38 0.46 -7.57
CA ASP A 52 -24.85 0.57 -8.95
C ASP A 52 -23.72 0.55 -10.01
N ASP A 53 -22.44 0.72 -9.61
CA ASP A 53 -21.27 0.77 -10.51
C ASP A 53 -20.47 -0.55 -10.58
N ALA A 54 -20.87 -1.60 -9.85
CA ALA A 54 -20.13 -2.85 -9.86
C ALA A 54 -20.32 -3.59 -11.20
N PRO A 55 -19.27 -3.79 -12.02
CA PRO A 55 -19.38 -4.75 -13.11
C PRO A 55 -19.61 -6.13 -12.50
N GLU A 56 -20.58 -6.87 -13.07
CA GLU A 56 -20.79 -8.28 -12.76
C GLU A 56 -19.45 -9.03 -12.87
N GLU A 57 -19.19 -9.92 -11.92
CA GLU A 57 -18.00 -10.78 -11.89
C GLU A 57 -17.82 -11.48 -13.26
N ASP A 58 -16.54 -11.63 -13.64
CA ASP A 58 -15.97 -12.53 -14.67
C ASP A 58 -15.17 -11.76 -15.74
N ASP A 59 -13.84 -11.88 -15.68
CA ASP A 59 -12.84 -11.45 -16.68
C ASP A 59 -13.04 -10.05 -17.33
N GLY A 60 -13.76 -9.16 -16.63
CA GLY A 60 -14.11 -7.82 -17.09
C GLY A 60 -12.91 -6.86 -17.15
N PRO A 61 -13.04 -5.71 -17.85
CA PRO A 61 -12.00 -4.70 -17.89
C PRO A 61 -11.64 -4.23 -16.46
N ALA A 62 -10.34 -3.97 -16.23
CA ALA A 62 -9.81 -3.41 -14.98
C ALA A 62 -10.75 -2.37 -14.34
N PRO A 63 -10.89 -2.39 -13.01
CA PRO A 63 -12.01 -1.72 -12.35
C PRO A 63 -12.00 -0.20 -12.63
N VAL A 64 -13.20 0.39 -12.69
CA VAL A 64 -13.40 1.72 -13.30
C VAL A 64 -12.66 2.80 -12.50
N ARG A 65 -11.74 3.48 -13.18
CA ARG A 65 -11.02 4.64 -12.65
C ARG A 65 -12.00 5.77 -12.32
N ARG A 66 -12.05 6.19 -11.05
CA ARG A 66 -12.87 7.35 -10.65
C ARG A 66 -12.11 8.67 -10.78
N PRO A 67 -12.71 9.75 -11.30
CA PRO A 67 -12.03 11.03 -11.43
C PRO A 67 -11.69 11.63 -10.06
N GLY A 68 -10.60 12.42 -10.01
CA GLY A 68 -10.22 13.19 -8.83
C GLY A 68 -9.19 12.54 -7.89
N VAL A 69 -8.75 13.32 -6.90
CA VAL A 69 -7.60 12.99 -6.03
C VAL A 69 -7.85 13.42 -4.59
N VAL A 70 -7.77 12.46 -3.66
CA VAL A 70 -7.75 12.69 -2.22
C VAL A 70 -6.33 12.99 -1.77
N LYS A 71 -6.12 14.10 -1.07
CA LYS A 71 -4.80 14.48 -0.54
C LYS A 71 -4.70 14.04 0.91
N LEU A 72 -3.85 13.05 1.16
CA LEU A 72 -3.60 12.54 2.49
C LEU A 72 -2.68 13.50 3.27
N PRO A 73 -3.08 14.02 4.45
CA PRO A 73 -2.18 14.76 5.34
C PRO A 73 -1.24 13.80 6.10
N CYS A 74 -0.27 14.35 6.82
CA CYS A 74 0.54 13.56 7.74
C CYS A 74 -0.21 13.41 9.08
N PHE A 75 -0.39 12.16 9.53
CA PHE A 75 -1.01 11.81 10.81
C PHE A 75 0.08 11.47 11.82
N GLU A 76 0.74 12.49 12.38
CA GLU A 76 1.92 12.31 13.23
C GLU A 76 1.67 11.42 14.46
N LYS A 77 0.47 11.53 15.04
CA LYS A 77 0.08 10.83 16.28
C LYS A 77 -0.68 9.53 16.04
N ALA A 78 -1.14 9.27 14.83
CA ALA A 78 -1.91 8.06 14.56
C ALA A 78 -1.01 6.83 14.61
N THR A 79 -1.55 5.74 15.15
CA THR A 79 -0.88 4.44 15.21
C THR A 79 -1.26 3.58 14.02
N GLU A 80 -2.47 3.73 13.49
CA GLU A 80 -2.97 2.90 12.40
C GLU A 80 -3.79 3.74 11.42
N LEU A 81 -3.61 3.48 10.12
CA LEU A 81 -4.37 4.10 9.05
C LEU A 81 -4.91 3.02 8.11
N TRP A 82 -6.23 2.95 8.00
CA TRP A 82 -6.97 2.08 7.09
C TRP A 82 -7.73 2.94 6.09
N LEU A 83 -7.33 2.89 4.82
CA LEU A 83 -7.82 3.80 3.78
C LEU A 83 -8.43 3.01 2.62
N ILE A 84 -9.75 3.08 2.49
CA ILE A 84 -10.51 2.55 1.35
C ILE A 84 -11.01 3.77 0.55
N LEU A 85 -10.57 3.97 -0.69
CA LEU A 85 -10.84 5.21 -1.43
C LEU A 85 -11.66 5.01 -2.72
N GLY A 86 -12.30 3.86 -2.92
CA GLY A 86 -13.21 3.62 -4.05
C GLY A 86 -12.59 3.92 -5.43
N LEU A 87 -11.32 3.60 -5.61
CA LEU A 87 -10.50 3.85 -6.80
C LEU A 87 -10.30 5.34 -7.17
N LEU A 88 -10.48 6.24 -6.21
CA LEU A 88 -10.03 7.62 -6.32
C LEU A 88 -8.51 7.70 -6.32
N GLY A 89 -8.00 8.76 -6.96
CA GLY A 89 -6.58 9.06 -6.90
C GLY A 89 -6.14 9.38 -5.47
N VAL A 90 -4.95 8.95 -5.06
CA VAL A 90 -4.33 9.41 -3.81
C VAL A 90 -3.08 10.24 -4.09
N SER A 91 -2.96 11.36 -3.37
CA SER A 91 -1.72 12.12 -3.24
C SER A 91 -1.22 11.97 -1.81
N LEU A 92 -0.08 11.31 -1.65
CA LEU A 92 0.57 11.16 -0.35
C LEU A 92 1.26 12.47 0.08
N PRO A 93 1.43 12.70 1.39
CA PRO A 93 2.11 13.90 1.87
C PRO A 93 3.60 13.85 1.48
N LYS A 94 4.15 14.97 1.02
CA LYS A 94 5.57 15.07 0.62
C LYS A 94 6.53 15.26 1.80
N SER A 95 6.01 15.60 2.97
CA SER A 95 6.76 15.88 4.19
C SER A 95 5.96 15.51 5.43
N GLY A 96 6.59 15.60 6.60
CA GLY A 96 6.04 15.18 7.89
C GLY A 96 6.46 13.77 8.28
N VAL A 97 6.38 13.44 9.56
CA VAL A 97 6.75 12.12 10.09
C VAL A 97 5.50 11.51 10.73
N PHE A 98 5.15 10.30 10.33
CA PHE A 98 4.15 9.47 11.00
C PHE A 98 4.83 8.77 12.18
N ALA A 99 5.04 9.52 13.26
CA ALA A 99 5.95 9.12 14.34
C ALA A 99 5.52 7.86 15.09
N GLN A 100 4.21 7.60 15.16
CA GLN A 100 3.63 6.48 15.92
C GLN A 100 3.01 5.40 15.03
N LEU A 101 3.07 5.55 13.70
CA LEU A 101 2.35 4.69 12.78
C LEU A 101 2.99 3.30 12.71
N THR A 102 2.25 2.29 13.16
CA THR A 102 2.65 0.88 13.17
C THR A 102 1.99 0.07 12.05
N ALA A 103 0.82 0.49 11.55
CA ALA A 103 0.14 -0.15 10.42
C ALA A 103 -0.42 0.87 9.42
N LEU A 104 -0.22 0.59 8.12
CA LEU A 104 -0.76 1.37 7.02
C LEU A 104 -1.38 0.45 5.98
N ALA A 105 -2.65 0.64 5.70
CA ALA A 105 -3.39 -0.11 4.70
C ALA A 105 -4.06 0.81 3.68
N PHE A 106 -3.88 0.48 2.39
CA PHE A 106 -4.62 1.03 1.28
C PHE A 106 -5.42 -0.08 0.60
N ARG A 107 -6.69 0.19 0.29
CA ARG A 107 -7.55 -0.67 -0.52
C ARG A 107 -8.34 0.20 -1.49
N ASP A 108 -8.60 -0.30 -2.69
CA ASP A 108 -9.35 0.44 -3.71
C ASP A 108 -8.78 1.84 -3.92
N VAL A 109 -7.47 1.96 -4.18
CA VAL A 109 -6.81 3.27 -4.35
C VAL A 109 -6.10 3.33 -5.70
N ARG A 110 -6.22 4.47 -6.40
CA ARG A 110 -5.35 4.76 -7.55
C ARG A 110 -4.16 5.61 -7.12
N PHE A 111 -2.96 5.05 -7.18
CA PHE A 111 -1.74 5.81 -6.95
C PHE A 111 -1.50 6.77 -8.11
N THR A 112 -1.30 8.04 -7.81
CA THR A 112 -0.99 9.03 -8.85
C THR A 112 0.46 8.83 -9.32
N GLY A 113 0.80 9.12 -10.59
CA GLY A 113 2.16 8.92 -11.12
C GLY A 113 3.27 9.75 -10.44
N ARG A 114 2.92 10.63 -9.49
CA ARG A 114 3.85 11.38 -8.61
C ARG A 114 3.89 10.83 -7.19
N CYS A 115 3.24 9.71 -6.94
CA CYS A 115 3.09 9.12 -5.63
C CYS A 115 4.31 8.29 -5.28
N ASP A 116 5.07 8.73 -4.28
CA ASP A 116 6.20 7.99 -3.74
C ASP A 116 5.81 7.34 -2.42
N LEU A 117 5.10 6.21 -2.52
CA LEU A 117 4.72 5.42 -1.35
C LEU A 117 5.96 4.94 -0.59
N GLY A 118 7.03 4.59 -1.31
CA GLY A 118 8.31 4.18 -0.75
C GLY A 118 8.92 5.20 0.20
N ALA A 119 8.97 6.47 -0.20
CA ALA A 119 9.44 7.56 0.65
C ALA A 119 8.56 7.76 1.88
N VAL A 120 7.24 7.56 1.76
CA VAL A 120 6.29 7.68 2.88
C VAL A 120 6.53 6.59 3.91
N VAL A 121 6.70 5.34 3.50
CA VAL A 121 6.87 4.18 4.41
C VAL A 121 8.32 3.94 4.85
N SER A 122 9.24 4.82 4.45
CA SER A 122 10.66 4.72 4.82
C SER A 122 10.89 4.94 6.31
N SER A 123 11.99 4.43 6.89
CA SER A 123 12.34 4.66 8.31
C SER A 123 12.37 6.14 8.69
N LYS A 124 12.76 7.01 7.74
CA LYS A 124 12.82 8.46 7.97
C LYS A 124 11.44 9.06 8.25
N ARG A 125 10.39 8.51 7.65
CA ARG A 125 9.04 9.05 7.69
C ARG A 125 8.09 8.24 8.56
N CYS A 126 8.31 6.94 8.69
CA CYS A 126 7.57 6.05 9.58
C CYS A 126 8.57 5.15 10.34
N PRO A 127 9.21 5.66 11.43
CA PRO A 127 10.30 4.95 12.12
C PRO A 127 9.85 3.69 12.87
N VAL A 128 8.55 3.51 13.09
CA VAL A 128 7.97 2.38 13.85
C VAL A 128 6.95 1.58 13.03
N LEU A 129 6.90 1.77 11.71
CA LEU A 129 5.96 1.07 10.84
C LEU A 129 6.31 -0.40 10.73
N GLN A 130 5.38 -1.27 11.15
CA GLN A 130 5.57 -2.71 11.19
C GLN A 130 4.80 -3.42 10.07
N LYS A 131 3.62 -2.90 9.68
CA LYS A 131 2.76 -3.50 8.67
C LYS A 131 2.41 -2.52 7.55
N LEU A 132 2.61 -2.96 6.30
CA LEU A 132 2.12 -2.29 5.10
C LEU A 132 1.21 -3.24 4.31
N GLN A 133 0.03 -2.77 3.94
CA GLN A 133 -0.93 -3.49 3.11
C GLN A 133 -1.40 -2.62 1.95
N VAL A 134 -1.39 -3.17 0.73
CA VAL A 134 -1.97 -2.53 -0.45
C VAL A 134 -2.74 -3.58 -1.23
N HIS A 135 -4.06 -3.39 -1.34
CA HIS A 135 -4.97 -4.33 -1.98
C HIS A 135 -5.84 -3.64 -3.04
N ASP A 136 -6.26 -4.37 -4.06
CA ASP A 136 -7.30 -3.94 -5.01
C ASP A 136 -7.06 -2.54 -5.60
N SER A 137 -5.80 -2.21 -5.86
CA SER A 137 -5.35 -0.84 -6.13
C SER A 137 -4.78 -0.69 -7.53
N GLN A 138 -4.62 0.55 -8.01
CA GLN A 138 -4.19 0.83 -9.37
C GLN A 138 -2.97 1.74 -9.44
N ASP A 139 -2.22 1.59 -10.52
CA ASP A 139 -1.20 2.55 -10.97
C ASP A 139 -0.02 2.75 -9.99
N LEU A 140 0.23 1.75 -9.13
CA LEU A 140 1.46 1.66 -8.34
C LEU A 140 2.59 1.04 -9.19
N TYR A 141 3.16 1.84 -10.09
CA TYR A 141 4.14 1.34 -11.06
C TYR A 141 5.49 0.98 -10.44
N ASN A 142 5.97 1.75 -9.46
CA ASN A 142 7.27 1.55 -8.84
C ASN A 142 7.13 1.67 -7.32
N LEU A 143 7.67 0.69 -6.61
CA LEU A 143 7.71 0.68 -5.16
C LEU A 143 9.14 0.38 -4.70
N THR A 144 9.77 1.35 -4.05
CA THR A 144 11.12 1.22 -3.47
C THR A 144 11.05 1.52 -1.98
N ILE A 145 11.23 0.51 -1.14
CA ILE A 145 11.09 0.60 0.31
C ILE A 145 12.46 0.44 0.96
N PHE A 146 12.81 1.41 1.79
CA PHE A 146 13.94 1.35 2.72
C PHE A 146 13.41 1.54 4.14
N SER A 147 13.26 0.46 4.88
CA SER A 147 12.66 0.49 6.22
C SER A 147 13.38 -0.44 7.18
N GLU A 148 13.68 0.04 8.38
CA GLU A 148 14.31 -0.74 9.45
C GLU A 148 13.28 -1.31 10.42
N SER A 149 12.01 -0.92 10.31
CA SER A 149 10.94 -1.30 11.24
C SER A 149 9.92 -2.27 10.65
N LEU A 150 9.82 -2.35 9.31
CA LEU A 150 8.82 -3.19 8.65
C LEU A 150 9.04 -4.67 8.92
N LEU A 151 7.98 -5.34 9.36
CA LEU A 151 7.93 -6.78 9.66
C LEU A 151 7.05 -7.54 8.66
N HIS A 152 6.05 -6.88 8.09
CA HIS A 152 5.04 -7.49 7.23
C HIS A 152 4.68 -6.55 6.08
N ILE A 153 4.80 -7.05 4.84
CA ILE A 153 4.29 -6.39 3.64
C ILE A 153 3.32 -7.33 2.91
N GLU A 154 2.11 -6.85 2.62
CA GLU A 154 1.14 -7.52 1.75
C GLU A 154 0.81 -6.61 0.57
N LEU A 155 0.98 -7.13 -0.64
CA LEU A 155 0.65 -6.48 -1.91
C LEU A 155 -0.21 -7.45 -2.70
N SER A 156 -1.47 -7.11 -2.95
CA SER A 156 -2.35 -7.93 -3.79
C SER A 156 -3.12 -7.10 -4.79
N ASP A 157 -3.39 -7.69 -5.96
CA ASP A 157 -4.35 -7.19 -6.93
C ASP A 157 -4.04 -5.74 -7.37
N LEU A 158 -2.77 -5.50 -7.70
CA LEU A 158 -2.29 -4.20 -8.16
C LEU A 158 -2.44 -4.07 -9.68
N HIS A 159 -3.56 -3.51 -10.11
CA HIS A 159 -3.87 -3.29 -11.51
C HIS A 159 -3.09 -2.10 -12.11
N GLY A 160 -3.00 -2.07 -13.44
CA GLY A 160 -2.17 -1.10 -14.15
C GLY A 160 -0.72 -1.53 -14.33
N GLY A 161 -0.33 -2.66 -13.73
CA GLY A 161 0.94 -3.35 -13.96
C GLY A 161 2.09 -2.71 -13.18
N MET A 162 2.39 -3.26 -12.00
CA MET A 162 3.62 -2.92 -11.30
C MET A 162 4.82 -3.23 -12.20
N GLY A 163 5.75 -2.29 -12.31
CA GLY A 163 6.96 -2.46 -13.09
C GLY A 163 8.19 -2.79 -12.27
N ARG A 164 8.31 -2.24 -11.06
CA ARG A 164 9.48 -2.42 -10.21
C ARG A 164 9.13 -2.53 -8.74
N LEU A 165 9.62 -3.57 -8.08
CA LEU A 165 9.64 -3.71 -6.63
C LEU A 165 11.08 -3.75 -6.11
N MET A 166 11.43 -2.87 -5.18
CA MET A 166 12.70 -2.93 -4.47
C MET A 166 12.44 -2.80 -2.98
N ILE A 167 12.92 -3.76 -2.20
CA ILE A 167 12.73 -3.79 -0.75
C ILE A 167 14.08 -3.99 -0.09
N VAL A 168 14.44 -3.07 0.80
CA VAL A 168 15.52 -3.24 1.76
C VAL A 168 14.90 -3.07 3.13
N ALA A 169 14.62 -4.22 3.76
CA ALA A 169 13.93 -4.26 5.05
C ALA A 169 14.52 -5.37 5.94
N PRO A 170 15.56 -5.06 6.75
CA PRO A 170 16.30 -6.06 7.51
C PRO A 170 15.46 -6.90 8.48
N LEU A 171 14.37 -6.33 9.01
CA LEU A 171 13.48 -7.00 9.95
C LEU A 171 12.25 -7.63 9.30
N LEU A 172 12.10 -7.56 7.97
CA LEU A 172 10.93 -8.10 7.28
C LEU A 172 10.88 -9.62 7.45
N ARG A 173 9.77 -10.12 8.00
CA ARG A 173 9.51 -11.54 8.25
C ARG A 173 8.51 -12.13 7.27
N VAL A 174 7.53 -11.33 6.83
CA VAL A 174 6.49 -11.75 5.90
C VAL A 174 6.47 -10.84 4.68
N LEU A 175 6.60 -11.45 3.50
CA LEU A 175 6.37 -10.80 2.22
C LEU A 175 5.31 -11.58 1.46
N ASP A 176 4.15 -10.95 1.23
CA ASP A 176 3.05 -11.50 0.44
C ASP A 176 2.82 -10.64 -0.81
N VAL A 177 3.06 -11.21 -1.98
CA VAL A 177 2.91 -10.56 -3.29
C VAL A 177 2.03 -11.44 -4.17
N ARG A 178 0.86 -10.91 -4.56
CA ARG A 178 -0.11 -11.62 -5.40
C ARG A 178 -0.62 -10.72 -6.52
N HIS A 179 -0.64 -11.20 -7.75
CA HIS A 179 -1.30 -10.53 -8.89
C HIS A 179 -0.93 -9.04 -9.08
N CYS A 180 0.30 -8.64 -8.76
CA CYS A 180 0.84 -7.29 -8.88
C CYS A 180 1.51 -7.02 -10.24
N PHE A 181 2.24 -8.01 -10.77
CA PHE A 181 2.93 -7.93 -12.07
C PHE A 181 2.06 -8.47 -13.22
N TYR A 182 1.13 -9.38 -12.91
CA TYR A 182 0.23 -10.06 -13.85
C TYR A 182 -0.43 -9.12 -14.88
N TRP A 183 -0.96 -7.97 -14.44
CA TRP A 183 -1.71 -7.04 -15.29
C TRP A 183 -0.90 -6.31 -16.35
N ARG A 184 0.44 -6.28 -16.22
CA ARG A 184 1.34 -5.73 -17.25
C ARG A 184 1.38 -6.60 -18.50
N THR A 185 1.05 -7.89 -18.36
CA THR A 185 1.13 -8.88 -19.44
C THR A 185 -0.13 -8.99 -20.30
N TYR A 186 -1.28 -8.46 -19.85
CA TYR A 186 -2.57 -8.61 -20.55
C TYR A 186 -3.01 -7.42 -21.41
N ARG A 187 -2.52 -6.20 -21.17
CA ARG A 187 -2.97 -4.99 -21.88
C ARG A 187 -1.97 -4.37 -22.86
N SER A 188 -0.77 -4.93 -22.96
CA SER A 188 0.20 -4.44 -23.91
C SER A 188 -0.11 -5.01 -25.30
N HIS A 189 -0.63 -4.16 -26.19
CA HIS A 189 -0.63 -4.42 -27.64
C HIS A 189 0.80 -4.45 -28.22
N SER A 190 1.82 -4.15 -27.39
CA SER A 190 3.22 -4.41 -27.66
C SER A 190 3.58 -5.80 -27.14
N LEU A 191 4.10 -6.66 -28.02
CA LEU A 191 4.61 -8.00 -27.72
C LEU A 191 5.77 -8.02 -26.70
N VAL A 192 6.21 -6.85 -26.21
CA VAL A 192 7.14 -6.76 -25.10
C VAL A 192 6.34 -6.99 -23.81
N ARG A 193 6.33 -8.23 -23.33
CA ARG A 193 6.13 -8.50 -21.90
C ARG A 193 7.28 -7.81 -21.18
N ASP A 194 7.05 -6.61 -20.64
CA ASP A 194 8.01 -6.04 -19.72
C ASP A 194 8.15 -7.01 -18.55
N GLN A 195 9.33 -7.62 -18.40
CA GLN A 195 9.60 -8.59 -17.34
C GLN A 195 9.36 -7.96 -15.96
N PRO A 196 8.82 -8.71 -14.99
CA PRO A 196 8.70 -8.23 -13.62
C PRO A 196 10.10 -7.99 -13.06
N TYR A 197 10.38 -6.77 -12.59
CA TYR A 197 11.61 -6.53 -11.84
C TYR A 197 11.29 -6.53 -10.35
N ALA A 198 11.99 -7.37 -9.59
CA ALA A 198 11.98 -7.30 -8.14
C ALA A 198 13.35 -7.58 -7.52
N ALA A 199 13.74 -6.79 -6.53
CA ALA A 199 14.95 -7.01 -5.74
C ALA A 199 14.64 -6.84 -4.25
N VAL A 200 14.67 -7.95 -3.51
CA VAL A 200 14.25 -8.01 -2.11
C VAL A 200 15.44 -8.40 -1.23
N PHE A 201 15.84 -7.53 -0.32
CA PHE A 201 16.96 -7.73 0.61
C PHE A 201 16.44 -7.75 2.04
N THR A 202 16.16 -8.95 2.54
CA THR A 202 15.41 -9.17 3.79
C THR A 202 15.98 -10.38 4.55
N PRO A 203 17.10 -10.22 5.27
CA PRO A 203 17.78 -11.31 5.99
C PRO A 203 16.93 -12.03 7.05
N ALA A 204 15.83 -11.42 7.50
CA ALA A 204 14.91 -11.98 8.48
C ALA A 204 13.68 -12.66 7.88
N LEU A 205 13.59 -12.81 6.54
CA LEU A 205 12.40 -13.33 5.88
C LEU A 205 12.14 -14.79 6.26
N GLU A 206 10.94 -15.05 6.77
CA GLU A 206 10.47 -16.37 7.23
C GLU A 206 9.37 -16.90 6.31
N ASP A 207 8.48 -16.02 5.83
CA ASP A 207 7.35 -16.36 4.99
C ASP A 207 7.41 -15.57 3.68
N LEU A 208 7.54 -16.29 2.57
CA LEU A 208 7.44 -15.75 1.22
C LEU A 208 6.20 -16.32 0.54
N ILE A 209 5.25 -15.46 0.22
CA ILE A 209 4.11 -15.77 -0.62
C ILE A 209 4.30 -15.00 -1.93
N TRP A 210 4.57 -15.71 -3.01
CA TRP A 210 4.78 -15.16 -4.34
C TRP A 210 3.83 -15.82 -5.33
N VAL A 211 2.62 -15.26 -5.45
CA VAL A 211 1.57 -15.74 -6.36
C VAL A 211 1.44 -14.74 -7.52
N ASP A 212 2.49 -14.65 -8.32
CA ASP A 212 2.62 -13.65 -9.37
C ASP A 212 3.59 -14.09 -10.47
N ALA A 213 3.72 -13.28 -11.51
CA ALA A 213 4.76 -13.45 -12.52
C ALA A 213 6.15 -13.49 -11.87
N TYR A 214 6.97 -14.45 -12.28
CA TYR A 214 8.31 -14.66 -11.76
C TYR A 214 9.27 -14.99 -12.90
N ASP A 215 10.44 -14.35 -12.88
CA ASP A 215 11.57 -14.66 -13.74
C ASP A 215 12.85 -14.53 -12.90
N PRO A 216 13.62 -15.61 -12.71
CA PRO A 216 14.80 -15.59 -11.83
C PRO A 216 15.92 -14.66 -12.32
N THR A 217 15.88 -14.22 -13.57
CA THR A 217 16.85 -13.25 -14.10
C THR A 217 16.57 -11.82 -13.65
N THR A 218 15.33 -11.51 -13.27
CA THR A 218 14.84 -10.16 -12.96
C THR A 218 14.18 -10.03 -11.58
N VAL A 219 13.81 -11.15 -10.97
CA VAL A 219 13.29 -11.27 -9.61
C VAL A 219 14.34 -11.95 -8.72
N GLN A 220 14.88 -11.20 -7.76
CA GLN A 220 15.96 -11.64 -6.90
C GLN A 220 15.61 -11.48 -5.42
N PHE A 221 15.87 -12.52 -4.65
CA PHE A 221 15.72 -12.52 -3.19
C PHE A 221 17.09 -12.71 -2.52
N GLY A 222 17.55 -11.67 -1.83
CA GLY A 222 18.77 -11.67 -1.04
C GLY A 222 18.50 -11.95 0.44
N GLY A 223 19.29 -12.86 1.01
CA GLY A 223 19.29 -13.10 2.47
C GLY A 223 18.22 -14.07 2.98
N VAL A 224 17.64 -14.91 2.12
CA VAL A 224 16.52 -15.82 2.47
C VAL A 224 16.88 -17.03 3.35
N LYS A 225 17.98 -16.99 4.10
CA LYS A 225 18.47 -18.12 4.92
C LYS A 225 17.51 -18.56 6.04
N ARG A 226 16.54 -17.71 6.39
CA ARG A 226 15.55 -17.96 7.44
C ARG A 226 14.18 -18.37 6.90
N LEU A 227 14.05 -18.56 5.59
CA LEU A 227 12.79 -18.89 4.95
C LEU A 227 12.30 -20.25 5.44
N ARG A 228 11.06 -20.29 5.93
CA ARG A 228 10.38 -21.49 6.48
C ARG A 228 9.13 -21.84 5.69
N LYS A 229 8.49 -20.85 5.08
CA LYS A 229 7.26 -21.01 4.32
C LYS A 229 7.41 -20.35 2.95
N LEU A 230 7.16 -21.14 1.92
CA LEU A 230 7.06 -20.69 0.54
C LEU A 230 5.67 -21.05 0.00
N VAL A 231 4.95 -20.06 -0.50
CA VAL A 231 3.69 -20.25 -1.24
C VAL A 231 3.90 -19.67 -2.64
N THR A 232 3.69 -20.47 -3.67
CA THR A 232 3.90 -20.07 -5.07
C THR A 232 2.92 -20.76 -6.00
N GLN A 233 2.78 -20.24 -7.22
CA GLN A 233 2.11 -20.92 -8.32
C GLN A 233 2.95 -22.08 -8.85
N LEU A 234 2.29 -23.13 -9.35
CA LEU A 234 2.93 -24.35 -9.87
C LEU A 234 3.98 -24.03 -10.94
N GLN A 235 3.68 -23.07 -11.83
CA GLN A 235 4.57 -22.63 -12.90
C GLN A 235 5.89 -21.99 -12.44
N CYS A 236 5.97 -21.52 -11.19
CA CYS A 236 7.16 -20.90 -10.64
C CYS A 236 7.87 -21.81 -9.62
N MET A 237 7.32 -23.00 -9.37
CA MET A 237 7.75 -23.89 -8.28
C MET A 237 9.22 -24.26 -8.39
N ASP A 238 9.68 -24.78 -9.53
CA ASP A 238 11.06 -25.26 -9.68
C ASP A 238 12.09 -24.14 -9.45
N SER A 239 11.79 -22.95 -9.95
CA SER A 239 12.70 -21.80 -9.87
C SER A 239 12.72 -21.13 -8.50
N LEU A 240 11.59 -21.11 -7.78
CA LEU A 240 11.51 -20.55 -6.43
C LEU A 240 11.91 -21.57 -5.35
N ALA A 241 11.76 -22.87 -5.61
CA ALA A 241 12.26 -23.92 -4.72
C ALA A 241 13.79 -23.91 -4.61
N ALA A 242 14.51 -23.36 -5.59
CA ALA A 242 15.95 -23.14 -5.47
C ALA A 242 16.34 -22.15 -4.33
N LEU A 243 15.40 -21.38 -3.78
CA LEU A 243 15.65 -20.49 -2.64
C LEU A 243 15.79 -21.22 -1.31
N ILE A 244 15.33 -22.48 -1.23
CA ILE A 244 15.33 -23.30 -0.01
C ILE A 244 16.36 -24.44 -0.04
N THR A 245 17.13 -24.57 -1.13
CA THR A 245 18.23 -25.55 -1.28
C THR A 245 19.57 -24.90 -1.01
#